data_AF-A0A937HXH9-F1
#
_entry.id   AF-A0A937HXH9-F1
#
_cell.length_a   1.000
_cell.length_b   1.000
_cell.length_c   1.000
_cell.angle_alpha   90.00
_cell.angle_beta   90.00
_cell.angle_gamma   90.00
#
_symmetry.space_group_name_H-M   'P 1'
#
loop_
_entity.id
_entity.type
_entity.pdbx_description
1 polymer ?
#
loop_
_entity_poly.entity_id
_entity_poly.type
_entity_poly.pdbx_seq_one_letter_code
_entity_poly.pdbx_strand_id
1 'polypeptide(L)'
;MSQRLQEAYAAFMAKAPGAAFQRARALYINKYPLPQNDDDLGLRLYIWDEQLDERVEPANDGDPAHRLVTLRSQPGALAIVHWQQPEPPTGDHIRDYLASTWDLKAETLVLEPSSEPWFRNGGHQTRFRPPQPPTWQQQSLLTLRE
;
A
#
# COMPACT_ATOMS: atom_id res chain seq x y z
N MET A 1 -0.93 -7.71 13.28
CA MET A 1 -0.43 -6.75 12.28
C MET A 1 0.92 -7.29 11.84
N SER A 2 1.15 -7.51 10.55
CA SER A 2 2.49 -7.92 10.08
C SER A 2 3.43 -6.72 10.18
N GLN A 3 4.52 -6.86 10.93
CA GLN A 3 5.52 -5.80 11.08
C GLN A 3 6.21 -5.51 9.73
N ARG A 4 6.51 -6.55 8.95
CA ARG A 4 7.13 -6.41 7.62
C ARG A 4 6.23 -5.62 6.66
N LEU A 5 4.93 -5.92 6.65
CA LEU A 5 3.98 -5.19 5.82
C LEU A 5 3.89 -3.71 6.21
N GLN A 6 3.91 -3.42 7.52
CA GLN A 6 3.91 -2.06 8.04
C GLN A 6 5.18 -1.27 7.63
N GLU A 7 6.36 -1.89 7.76
CA GLU A 7 7.64 -1.29 7.39
C GLU A 7 7.75 -1.05 5.88
N ALA A 8 7.36 -2.03 5.06
CA ALA A 8 7.34 -1.90 3.61
C ALA A 8 6.39 -0.80 3.15
N TYR A 9 5.20 -0.72 3.74
CA TYR A 9 4.24 0.32 3.44
C TYR A 9 4.77 1.72 3.81
N ALA A 10 5.40 1.87 4.98
CA ALA A 10 6.02 3.14 5.37
C ALA A 10 7.16 3.55 4.42
N ALA A 11 8.03 2.61 4.04
CA ALA A 11 9.11 2.84 3.09
C ALA A 11 8.61 3.19 1.68
N PHE A 12 7.49 2.58 1.27
CA PHE A 12 6.80 2.92 0.03
C PHE A 12 6.26 4.36 0.06
N MET A 13 5.57 4.71 1.15
CA MET A 13 4.92 6.02 1.31
C MET A 13 5.91 7.17 1.46
N ALA A 14 7.09 6.92 2.05
CA ALA A 14 8.18 7.91 2.12
C ALA A 14 8.66 8.39 0.74
N LYS A 15 8.44 7.61 -0.32
CA LYS A 15 8.82 7.93 -1.71
C LYS A 15 7.63 8.31 -2.59
N ALA A 16 6.40 8.09 -2.12
CA ALA A 16 5.20 8.33 -2.90
C ALA A 16 4.97 9.86 -3.08
N PRO A 17 4.50 10.32 -4.26
CA PRO A 17 4.12 11.71 -4.47
C PRO A 17 3.09 12.19 -3.45
N GLY A 18 3.21 13.40 -2.92
CA GLY A 18 2.29 13.93 -1.91
C GLY A 18 0.81 13.90 -2.33
N ALA A 19 -0.10 13.88 -1.36
CA ALA A 19 -1.55 13.72 -1.57
C ALA A 19 -2.17 14.77 -2.53
N ALA A 20 -1.59 15.98 -2.58
CA ALA A 20 -2.00 17.02 -3.52
C ALA A 20 -1.80 16.64 -5.00
N PHE A 21 -0.87 15.73 -5.31
CA PHE A 21 -0.55 15.29 -6.68
C PHE A 21 -1.25 13.97 -7.04
N GLN A 22 -2.58 13.96 -6.97
CA GLN A 22 -3.42 12.76 -7.11
C GLN A 22 -3.06 11.87 -8.30
N ARG A 23 -2.88 12.44 -9.50
CA ARG A 23 -2.53 11.68 -10.71
C ARG A 23 -1.15 11.02 -10.62
N ALA A 24 -0.14 11.76 -10.15
CA ALA A 24 1.20 11.23 -9.99
C ALA A 24 1.24 10.13 -8.92
N ARG A 25 0.49 10.32 -7.82
CA ARG A 25 0.37 9.35 -6.74
C ARG A 25 -0.31 8.06 -7.19
N ALA A 26 -1.43 8.15 -7.93
CA ALA A 26 -2.10 6.99 -8.50
C ALA A 26 -1.19 6.22 -9.48
N LEU A 27 -0.45 6.93 -10.33
CA LEU A 27 0.54 6.31 -11.23
C LEU A 27 1.67 5.62 -10.45
N TYR A 28 2.17 6.23 -9.37
CA TYR A 28 3.19 5.64 -8.52
C TYR A 28 2.70 4.34 -7.86
N ILE A 29 1.49 4.37 -7.29
CA ILE A 29 0.82 3.21 -6.67
C ILE A 29 0.65 2.05 -7.66
N ASN A 30 0.20 2.33 -8.88
CA ASN A 30 0.00 1.30 -9.90
C ASN A 30 1.34 0.73 -10.41
N LYS A 31 2.37 1.57 -10.49
CA LYS A 31 3.66 1.22 -11.12
C LYS A 31 4.60 0.44 -10.21
N TYR A 32 4.66 0.76 -8.92
CA TYR A 32 5.69 0.23 -8.03
C TYR A 32 5.09 -0.75 -7.01
N PRO A 33 5.72 -1.93 -6.81
CA PRO A 33 5.34 -2.81 -5.72
C PRO A 33 5.81 -2.26 -4.37
N LEU A 34 5.26 -2.79 -3.30
CA LEU A 34 5.83 -2.62 -1.97
C LEU A 34 7.25 -3.18 -1.94
N PRO A 35 8.19 -2.51 -1.22
CA PRO A 35 9.52 -3.05 -1.00
C PRO A 35 9.42 -4.41 -0.34
N GLN A 36 10.04 -5.40 -0.98
CA GLN A 36 10.13 -6.78 -0.52
C GLN A 36 11.51 -7.28 -0.89
N ASN A 37 11.96 -8.36 -0.24
CA ASN A 37 13.16 -9.04 -0.70
C ASN A 37 12.88 -9.60 -2.11
N ASP A 38 13.86 -9.51 -3.00
CA ASP A 38 13.79 -10.21 -4.28
C ASP A 38 13.95 -11.72 -3.99
N ASP A 39 12.82 -12.36 -3.67
CA ASP A 39 12.71 -13.81 -3.61
C ASP A 39 12.29 -14.33 -5.00
N ASP A 40 12.78 -15.53 -5.36
CA ASP A 40 12.54 -16.19 -6.66
C ASP A 40 11.08 -16.59 -6.94
N LEU A 41 10.13 -16.20 -6.09
CA LEU A 41 8.72 -16.56 -6.19
C LEU A 41 7.97 -15.80 -7.32
N GLY A 42 8.56 -14.77 -7.91
CA GLY A 42 7.93 -14.01 -9.00
C GLY A 42 6.62 -13.30 -8.63
N LEU A 43 6.23 -13.30 -7.35
CA LEU A 43 5.06 -12.62 -6.82
C LEU A 43 5.47 -11.28 -6.22
N ARG A 44 4.68 -10.25 -6.50
CA ARG A 44 4.91 -8.88 -6.01
C ARG A 44 3.65 -8.32 -5.39
N LEU A 45 3.77 -7.61 -4.27
CA LEU A 45 2.64 -7.00 -3.58
C LEU A 45 2.47 -5.54 -4.01
N TYR A 46 1.31 -5.18 -4.51
CA TYR A 46 0.94 -3.81 -4.89
C TYR A 46 -0.19 -3.28 -4.02
N ILE A 47 -0.31 -1.96 -3.94
CA ILE A 47 -1.49 -1.31 -3.37
C ILE A 47 -2.54 -1.20 -4.48
N TRP A 48 -3.74 -1.75 -4.24
CA TRP A 48 -4.83 -1.67 -5.21
C TRP A 48 -5.56 -0.34 -5.11
N ASP A 49 -5.96 0.02 -3.89
CA ASP A 49 -6.58 1.29 -3.57
C ASP A 49 -5.98 1.86 -2.29
N GLU A 50 -5.88 3.17 -2.26
CA GLU A 50 -5.41 3.92 -1.11
C GLU A 50 -6.57 4.72 -0.51
N GLN A 51 -6.63 4.73 0.81
CA GLN A 51 -7.52 5.55 1.61
C GLN A 51 -6.71 6.64 2.30
N LEU A 52 -7.09 7.90 2.06
CA LEU A 52 -6.48 9.07 2.67
C LEU A 52 -7.47 9.75 3.61
N ASP A 53 -7.01 10.09 4.80
CA ASP A 53 -7.70 10.93 5.79
C ASP A 53 -6.81 12.13 6.10
N GLU A 54 -7.30 13.34 5.82
CA GLU A 54 -6.59 14.57 6.13
C GLU A 54 -7.35 15.34 7.20
N ARG A 55 -6.64 15.74 8.26
CA ARG A 55 -7.19 16.52 9.36
C ARG A 55 -6.38 17.78 9.55
N VAL A 56 -7.07 18.87 9.82
CA VAL A 56 -6.47 20.16 10.11
C VAL A 56 -6.98 20.62 11.46
N GLU A 57 -6.07 20.78 12.41
CA GLU A 57 -6.37 21.16 13.78
C GLU A 57 -5.54 22.38 14.19
N PRO A 58 -5.93 23.17 15.20
CA PRO A 58 -5.06 24.18 15.77
C PRO A 58 -3.74 23.56 16.25
N ALA A 59 -2.62 24.23 15.99
CA ALA A 59 -1.35 23.80 16.56
C ALA A 59 -1.32 24.10 18.07
N ASN A 60 -0.77 23.17 18.86
CA ASN A 60 -0.64 23.34 20.32
C ASN A 60 0.66 24.08 20.67
N ASP A 61 0.95 25.18 19.98
CA ASP A 61 2.17 25.99 20.14
C ASP A 61 1.88 27.44 20.57
N GLY A 62 0.60 27.79 20.73
CA GLY A 62 0.16 29.11 21.19
C GLY A 62 -0.03 30.15 20.08
N ASP A 63 0.28 29.81 18.83
CA ASP A 63 0.05 30.71 17.69
C ASP A 63 -1.34 30.44 17.05
N PRO A 64 -2.29 31.40 17.10
CA PRO A 64 -3.62 31.21 16.55
C PRO A 64 -3.65 31.08 15.01
N ALA A 65 -2.58 31.46 14.31
CA ALA A 65 -2.44 31.31 12.86
C ALA A 65 -1.87 29.93 12.45
N HIS A 66 -1.33 29.17 13.41
CA HIS A 66 -0.77 27.86 13.14
C HIS A 66 -1.84 26.76 13.13
N ARG A 67 -1.71 25.86 12.15
CA ARG A 67 -2.51 24.65 12.01
C ARG A 67 -1.57 23.46 11.92
N LEU A 68 -1.92 22.38 12.63
CA LEU A 68 -1.30 21.08 12.45
C LEU A 68 -2.13 20.30 11.43
N VAL A 69 -1.52 19.99 10.29
CA VAL A 69 -2.12 19.13 9.27
C VAL A 69 -1.61 17.72 9.48
N THR A 70 -2.52 16.78 9.73
CA THR A 70 -2.22 15.34 9.84
C THR A 70 -2.80 14.62 8.64
N LEU A 71 -1.94 14.03 7.82
CA LEU A 71 -2.32 13.16 6.72
C LEU A 71 -2.09 11.70 7.13
N ARG A 72 -3.15 10.89 7.09
CA ARG A 72 -3.10 9.45 7.31
C ARG A 72 -3.40 8.72 6.00
N SER A 73 -2.61 7.70 5.71
CA SER A 73 -2.80 6.80 4.57
C SER A 73 -2.87 5.34 5.01
N GLN A 74 -3.78 4.60 4.39
CA GLN A 74 -3.93 3.14 4.54
C GLN A 74 -4.28 2.50 3.19
N PRO A 75 -3.86 1.26 2.89
CA PRO A 75 -4.39 0.54 1.75
C PRO A 75 -5.81 0.05 2.06
N GLY A 76 -6.75 0.22 1.14
CA GLY A 76 -8.07 -0.42 1.23
C GLY A 76 -7.98 -1.91 0.94
N ALA A 77 -7.18 -2.28 -0.05
CA ALA A 77 -6.85 -3.62 -0.50
C ALA A 77 -5.44 -3.66 -1.09
N LEU A 78 -4.89 -4.87 -1.10
CA LEU A 78 -3.60 -5.19 -1.69
C LEU A 78 -3.79 -6.19 -2.82
N ALA A 79 -2.88 -6.16 -3.79
CA ALA A 79 -2.89 -7.07 -4.92
C ALA A 79 -1.58 -7.85 -4.98
N ILE A 80 -1.69 -9.17 -4.94
CA ILE A 80 -0.60 -10.08 -5.24
C ILE A 80 -0.58 -10.24 -6.75
N VAL A 81 0.52 -9.86 -7.39
CA VAL A 81 0.67 -9.87 -8.85
C VAL A 81 1.77 -10.86 -9.23
N HIS A 82 1.44 -11.82 -10.09
CA HIS A 82 2.39 -12.78 -10.65
C HIS A 82 3.16 -12.13 -11.80
N TRP A 83 4.32 -11.58 -11.46
CA TRP A 83 5.08 -10.69 -12.31
C TRP A 83 5.83 -11.45 -13.41
N GLN A 84 5.62 -11.05 -14.67
CA GLN A 84 6.27 -11.62 -15.86
C GLN A 84 6.03 -13.12 -16.09
N GLN A 85 4.99 -13.69 -15.48
CA GLN A 85 4.62 -15.10 -15.67
C GLN A 85 3.39 -15.23 -16.58
N PRO A 86 3.36 -16.24 -17.48
CA PRO A 86 2.27 -16.42 -18.44
C PRO A 86 1.00 -16.97 -17.77
N GLU A 87 1.17 -17.79 -16.74
CA GLU A 87 0.09 -18.49 -16.05
C GLU A 87 -0.21 -17.86 -14.67
N PRO A 88 -1.44 -17.99 -14.16
CA PRO A 88 -1.76 -17.56 -12.80
C PRO A 88 -0.99 -18.41 -11.76
N PRO A 89 -0.63 -17.83 -10.61
CA PRO A 89 0.04 -18.57 -9.55
C PRO A 89 -0.92 -19.59 -8.94
N THR A 90 -0.39 -20.73 -8.49
CA THR A 90 -1.19 -21.71 -7.77
C THR A 90 -1.56 -21.20 -6.37
N GLY A 91 -2.59 -21.77 -5.76
CA GLY A 91 -3.00 -21.41 -4.40
C GLY A 91 -1.89 -21.63 -3.37
N ASP A 92 -1.14 -22.73 -3.49
CA ASP A 92 0.00 -23.02 -2.60
C ASP A 92 1.13 -22.02 -2.79
N HIS A 93 1.40 -21.59 -4.03
CA HIS A 93 2.40 -20.57 -4.29
C HIS A 93 2.04 -19.23 -3.64
N ILE A 94 0.77 -18.81 -3.71
CA ILE A 94 0.28 -17.62 -3.00
C ILE A 94 0.43 -17.78 -1.48
N ARG A 95 0.12 -18.96 -0.94
CA ARG A 95 0.23 -19.26 0.50
C ARG A 95 1.66 -19.13 0.98
N ASP A 96 2.60 -19.75 0.27
CA ASP A 96 4.02 -19.73 0.60
C ASP A 96 4.58 -18.30 0.55
N TYR A 97 4.21 -17.54 -0.47
CA TYR A 97 4.59 -16.12 -0.59
C TYR A 97 4.07 -15.27 0.57
N LEU A 98 2.79 -15.39 0.91
CA LEU A 98 2.20 -14.64 2.02
C LEU A 98 2.88 -14.98 3.36
N ALA A 99 3.16 -16.25 3.62
CA ALA A 99 3.79 -16.69 4.85
C ALA A 99 5.27 -16.28 4.91
N SER A 100 6.06 -16.59 3.87
CA SER A 100 7.51 -16.41 3.87
C SER A 100 7.94 -14.95 3.76
N THR A 101 7.29 -14.17 2.88
CA THR A 101 7.65 -12.78 2.61
C THR A 101 6.99 -11.84 3.62
N TRP A 102 5.69 -12.05 3.89
CA TRP A 102 4.86 -11.07 4.61
C TRP A 102 4.45 -11.48 6.02
N ASP A 103 4.76 -12.69 6.47
CA ASP A 103 4.27 -13.23 7.77
C ASP A 103 2.73 -13.16 7.86
N LEU A 104 2.05 -13.47 6.75
CA LEU A 104 0.60 -13.50 6.62
C LEU A 104 0.11 -14.94 6.41
N LYS A 105 -0.95 -15.30 7.11
CA LYS A 105 -1.60 -16.62 6.99
C LYS A 105 -2.71 -16.54 5.95
N ALA A 106 -2.53 -17.19 4.80
CA ALA A 106 -3.48 -17.14 3.70
C ALA A 106 -4.88 -17.63 4.10
N GLU A 107 -4.99 -18.54 5.08
CA GLU A 107 -6.25 -19.09 5.59
C GLU A 107 -7.08 -18.05 6.34
N THR A 108 -6.44 -16.97 6.81
CA THR A 108 -7.09 -15.87 7.52
C THR A 108 -7.54 -14.75 6.58
N LEU A 109 -7.23 -14.87 5.29
CA LEU A 109 -7.50 -13.86 4.27
C LEU A 109 -8.59 -14.34 3.32
N VAL A 110 -9.44 -13.42 2.89
CA VAL A 110 -10.33 -13.65 1.74
C VAL A 110 -9.53 -13.26 0.50
N LEU A 111 -9.11 -14.26 -0.27
CA LEU A 111 -8.37 -14.10 -1.51
C LEU A 111 -9.35 -14.06 -2.69
N GLU A 112 -9.27 -13.00 -3.49
CA GLU A 112 -10.15 -12.73 -4.62
C GLU A 112 -9.33 -12.67 -5.91
N PRO A 113 -9.16 -13.80 -6.64
CA PRO A 113 -8.53 -13.81 -7.95
C PRO A 113 -9.28 -12.90 -8.92
N SER A 114 -8.54 -12.15 -9.75
CA SER A 114 -9.14 -11.33 -10.81
C SER A 114 -8.85 -11.92 -12.17
N SER A 115 -9.86 -11.92 -13.05
CA SER A 115 -9.70 -12.24 -14.47
C SER A 115 -9.00 -11.12 -15.25
N GLU A 116 -8.95 -9.91 -14.70
CA GLU A 116 -8.25 -8.79 -15.32
C GLU A 116 -6.78 -8.79 -14.92
N PRO A 117 -5.84 -8.81 -15.87
CA PRO A 117 -4.43 -8.72 -15.56
C PRO A 117 -4.07 -7.32 -15.05
N TRP A 118 -3.05 -7.22 -14.20
CA TRP A 118 -2.56 -5.95 -13.68
C TRP A 118 -1.89 -5.10 -14.77
N PHE A 119 -1.15 -5.76 -15.69
CA PHE A 119 -0.52 -5.12 -16.84
C PHE A 119 -1.24 -5.53 -18.12
N ARG A 120 -1.07 -4.71 -19.17
CA ARG A 120 -1.68 -4.95 -20.48
C ARG A 120 -1.46 -6.36 -21.03
N ASN A 121 -0.30 -6.97 -20.76
CA ASN A 121 0.10 -8.28 -21.28
C ASN A 121 0.61 -9.21 -20.15
N GLY A 122 -0.07 -9.24 -19.00
CA GLY A 122 0.25 -10.17 -17.91
C GLY A 122 0.12 -9.57 -16.52
N GLY A 123 0.59 -10.28 -15.51
CA GLY A 123 0.34 -9.89 -14.12
C GLY A 123 -1.00 -10.40 -13.63
N HIS A 124 -1.20 -11.71 -13.64
CA HIS A 124 -2.33 -12.34 -12.97
C HIS A 124 -2.37 -11.87 -11.52
N GLN A 125 -3.54 -11.40 -11.07
CA GLN A 125 -3.65 -10.77 -9.77
C GLN A 125 -4.66 -11.48 -8.87
N THR A 126 -4.34 -11.53 -7.59
CA THR A 126 -5.24 -11.93 -6.52
C THR A 126 -5.28 -10.83 -5.48
N ARG A 127 -6.47 -10.32 -5.19
CA ARG A 127 -6.68 -9.22 -4.25
C ARG A 127 -7.04 -9.76 -2.87
N PHE A 128 -6.69 -9.00 -1.84
CA PHE A 128 -7.16 -9.25 -0.49
C PHE A 128 -7.17 -7.96 0.32
N ARG A 129 -7.98 -7.95 1.38
CA ARG A 129 -7.94 -6.89 2.39
C ARG A 129 -7.13 -7.37 3.59
N PRO A 130 -6.06 -6.67 3.99
CA PRO A 130 -5.34 -7.02 5.20
C PRO A 130 -6.27 -6.84 6.42
N PRO A 131 -6.35 -7.82 7.34
CA PRO A 131 -7.25 -7.74 8.50
C PRO A 131 -6.89 -6.58 9.44
N GLN A 132 -5.61 -6.20 9.43
CA GLN A 132 -5.11 -4.99 10.05
C GLN A 132 -4.29 -4.27 8.97
N PRO A 133 -4.85 -3.25 8.30
CA PRO A 133 -4.14 -2.54 7.24
C PRO A 133 -2.97 -1.73 7.81
N PRO A 134 -1.79 -1.78 7.16
CA PRO A 134 -0.67 -0.93 7.57
C PRO A 134 -1.08 0.54 7.47
N THR A 135 -0.52 1.37 8.34
CA THR A 135 -0.89 2.78 8.45
C THR A 135 0.35 3.65 8.35
N TRP A 136 0.31 4.66 7.49
CA TRP A 136 1.33 5.69 7.43
C TRP A 136 0.70 7.03 7.82
N GLN A 137 1.44 7.84 8.57
CA GLN A 137 0.99 9.17 8.99
C GLN A 137 2.14 10.17 8.83
N GLN A 138 1.80 11.35 8.34
CA GLN A 138 2.68 12.51 8.32
C GLN A 138 1.97 13.70 8.94
N GLN A 139 2.74 14.51 9.67
CA GLN A 139 2.28 15.76 10.23
C GLN A 139 3.09 16.91 9.63
N SER A 140 2.43 18.05 9.41
CA SER A 140 3.07 19.25 8.88
C SER A 140 2.45 20.48 9.52
N LEU A 141 3.28 21.46 9.82
CA LEU A 141 2.83 22.75 10.34
C LEU A 141 2.45 23.64 9.15
N LEU A 142 1.24 24.18 9.18
CA LEU A 142 0.74 25.16 8.23
C LEU A 142 0.56 26.50 8.95
N THR A 143 1.23 27.54 8.46
CA THR A 143 1.01 28.91 8.92
C THR A 143 0.04 29.58 7.96
N LEU A 144 -1.14 29.97 8.46
CA LEU A 144 -2.09 30.77 7.71
C LEU A 144 -1.57 32.22 7.67
N ARG A 145 -1.23 32.71 6.47
CA ARG A 145 -0.93 34.14 6.29
C ARG A 145 -2.25 34.89 6.11
N GLU A 146 -2.38 36.02 6.81
CA GLU A 146 -3.47 36.98 6.61
C GLU A 146 -3.50 37.56 5.19
#